data_AF-A0A7K1Z8Q8-F1
#
_entry.id   AF-A0A7K1Z8Q8-F1
#
_cell.length_a   1.000
_cell.length_b   1.000
_cell.length_c   1.000
_cell.angle_alpha   90.00
_cell.angle_beta   90.00
_cell.angle_gamma   90.00
#
_symmetry.space_group_name_H-M   'P 1'
#
loop_
_entity.id
_entity.type
_entity.pdbx_description
1 polymer ?
#
loop_
_entity_poly.entity_id
_entity_poly.type
_entity_poly.pdbx_seq_one_letter_code
_entity_poly.pdbx_strand_id
1 'polypeptide(L)'
;MNAGDPPESVLAQQQRLGDPRGRRPYARVRVVGGTRRSRGPRRRRRGGRTGGGACALPGAEAAVWVVRLVVVGERAVVLVDLPTSGRPVRLVWHKRCWRRPQRGCGAGSVAEQNSGIAPCPERLTTRAGRWATRQAGRGRAVGDVASALGCGWHTVNASVRRWGHALLEAGTSRVSVVTALGLDETLFVRRGRYRAKAWSTSIVDVASGQLLDIVPGRTAKEPARRLSAQPASRRQGIRWAALDLSGPYRAGFGTALPHARQVLYEAPAAMA
;
A
#
# COMPACT_ATOMS: atom_id res chain seq x y z
N MET A 1 15.50 9.77 -24.40
CA MET A 1 16.84 9.33 -23.94
C MET A 1 16.81 9.41 -22.41
N ASN A 2 16.92 8.38 -21.58
CA ASN A 2 17.43 7.01 -21.72
C ASN A 2 16.36 5.97 -21.33
N ALA A 3 16.28 4.90 -22.10
CA ALA A 3 15.57 3.68 -21.72
C ALA A 3 16.29 3.06 -20.53
N GLY A 4 15.65 3.05 -19.36
CA GLY A 4 16.14 2.29 -18.22
C GLY A 4 16.25 0.82 -18.59
N ASP A 5 17.28 0.17 -18.07
CA ASP A 5 17.67 -1.22 -18.35
C ASP A 5 16.47 -2.16 -18.54
N PRO A 6 16.53 -3.10 -19.50
CA PRO A 6 15.48 -4.10 -19.68
C PRO A 6 15.27 -4.85 -18.35
N PRO A 7 14.00 -5.16 -17.97
CA PRO A 7 13.75 -5.93 -16.77
C PRO A 7 14.52 -7.25 -16.85
N GLU A 8 15.40 -7.47 -15.87
CA GLU A 8 16.16 -8.71 -15.71
C GLU A 8 15.26 -9.92 -15.98
N SER A 9 15.74 -10.86 -16.80
CA SER A 9 14.92 -12.00 -17.20
C SER A 9 14.49 -12.79 -15.96
N VAL A 10 13.24 -13.27 -15.98
CA VAL A 10 12.64 -14.06 -14.88
C VAL A 10 13.54 -15.24 -14.48
N LEU A 11 14.30 -15.80 -15.42
CA LEU A 11 15.28 -16.87 -15.25
C LEU A 11 16.56 -16.42 -14.52
N ALA A 12 17.13 -15.26 -14.88
CA ALA A 12 18.33 -14.72 -14.24
C ALA A 12 18.09 -14.39 -12.77
N GLN A 13 16.91 -13.87 -12.44
CA GLN A 13 16.54 -13.58 -11.05
C GLN A 13 16.18 -14.85 -10.25
N GLN A 14 15.65 -15.89 -10.90
CA GLN A 14 15.41 -17.21 -10.28
C GLN A 14 16.71 -17.89 -9.85
N GLN A 15 17.80 -17.71 -10.59
CA GLN A 15 19.12 -18.24 -10.25
C GLN A 15 19.72 -17.56 -9.00
N ARG A 16 19.47 -16.26 -8.79
CA ARG A 16 19.91 -15.54 -7.56
C ARG A 16 19.15 -15.93 -6.28
N LEU A 17 17.94 -16.47 -6.41
CA LEU A 17 17.16 -17.01 -5.29
C LEU A 17 17.55 -18.46 -4.94
N GLY A 18 18.61 -19.00 -5.56
CA GLY A 18 19.23 -20.27 -5.20
C GLY A 18 20.07 -20.17 -3.93
N ASP A 19 20.25 -21.30 -3.23
CA ASP A 19 21.17 -21.40 -2.10
C ASP A 19 22.63 -21.21 -2.54
N PRO A 20 23.36 -20.18 -2.06
CA PRO A 20 24.78 -20.06 -2.35
C PRO A 20 25.61 -21.22 -1.78
N ARG A 21 25.02 -22.07 -0.93
CA ARG A 21 25.65 -23.26 -0.32
C ARG A 21 25.20 -24.60 -0.92
N GLY A 22 24.45 -24.58 -2.04
CA GLY A 22 24.12 -25.80 -2.80
C GLY A 22 23.15 -26.79 -2.13
N ARG A 23 22.48 -26.42 -1.02
CA ARG A 23 21.34 -27.21 -0.51
C ARG A 23 20.06 -26.73 -1.19
N ARG A 24 19.05 -27.59 -1.27
CA ARG A 24 17.81 -27.46 -2.07
C ARG A 24 17.33 -25.99 -2.25
N PRO A 25 16.95 -25.56 -3.48
CA PRO A 25 16.64 -24.15 -3.76
C PRO A 25 15.53 -23.60 -2.84
N TYR A 26 15.71 -22.35 -2.37
CA TYR A 26 14.82 -21.66 -1.41
C TYR A 26 13.38 -21.48 -1.90
N ALA A 27 13.18 -21.53 -3.23
CA ALA A 27 11.88 -21.45 -3.87
C ALA A 27 11.79 -22.53 -4.94
N ARG A 28 10.71 -23.33 -4.91
CA ARG A 28 10.31 -24.15 -6.05
C ARG A 28 9.17 -23.43 -6.75
N VAL A 29 9.45 -22.89 -7.94
CA VAL A 29 8.43 -22.29 -8.79
C VAL A 29 7.66 -23.44 -9.44
N ARG A 30 6.36 -23.54 -9.16
CA ARG A 30 5.47 -24.45 -9.90
C ARG A 30 4.49 -23.59 -10.67
N VAL A 31 4.61 -23.56 -11.99
CA VAL A 31 3.58 -22.99 -12.85
C VAL A 31 2.38 -23.92 -12.77
N VAL A 32 1.35 -23.53 -12.04
CA VAL A 32 0.08 -24.26 -11.99
C VAL A 32 -0.83 -23.65 -13.05
N GLY A 33 -0.92 -24.29 -14.21
CA GLY A 33 -1.84 -23.89 -15.27
C GLY A 33 -3.30 -24.16 -14.85
N GLY A 34 -4.16 -23.16 -15.05
CA GLY A 34 -5.59 -23.31 -15.37
C GLY A 34 -6.54 -23.97 -14.35
N THR A 35 -7.45 -23.14 -13.82
CA THR A 35 -8.83 -23.45 -13.40
C THR A 35 -9.06 -24.58 -12.37
N ARG A 36 -8.94 -24.25 -11.09
CA ARG A 36 -9.91 -24.74 -10.08
C ARG A 36 -10.32 -23.59 -9.16
N ARG A 37 -11.62 -23.29 -9.12
CA ARG A 37 -12.22 -22.48 -8.06
C ARG A 37 -11.77 -23.08 -6.73
N SER A 38 -10.96 -22.34 -5.97
CA SER A 38 -10.47 -22.80 -4.67
C SER A 38 -11.66 -22.90 -3.71
N ARG A 39 -12.10 -24.12 -3.39
CA ARG A 39 -12.90 -24.38 -2.19
C ARG A 39 -12.08 -23.90 -0.99
N GLY A 40 -12.66 -22.99 -0.21
CA GLY A 40 -12.00 -22.38 0.94
C GLY A 40 -11.61 -23.42 2.00
N PRO A 41 -10.53 -23.19 2.76
CA PRO A 41 -10.13 -24.09 3.82
C PRO A 41 -11.18 -24.06 4.96
N ARG A 42 -11.77 -25.22 5.26
CA ARG A 42 -12.59 -25.42 6.46
C ARG A 42 -11.75 -25.12 7.70
N ARG A 43 -12.15 -24.09 8.46
CA ARG A 43 -11.61 -23.79 9.79
C ARG A 43 -11.96 -24.94 10.74
N ARG A 44 -10.96 -25.69 11.22
CA ARG A 44 -11.08 -26.38 12.51
C ARG A 44 -10.78 -25.38 13.62
N ARG A 45 -11.79 -25.07 14.43
CA ARG A 45 -11.62 -24.35 15.70
C ARG A 45 -10.80 -25.25 16.65
N ARG A 46 -9.65 -24.77 17.11
CA ARG A 46 -9.11 -25.15 18.42
C ARG A 46 -8.96 -23.87 19.21
N GLY A 47 -9.70 -23.78 20.31
CA GLY A 47 -9.60 -22.69 21.27
C GLY A 47 -8.22 -22.69 21.92
N GLY A 48 -7.56 -21.55 21.88
CA GLY A 48 -6.34 -21.26 22.61
C GLY A 48 -6.39 -19.78 22.97
N ARG A 49 -6.48 -19.50 24.27
CA ARG A 49 -6.57 -18.16 24.86
C ARG A 49 -5.45 -17.26 24.32
N THR A 50 -5.82 -16.08 23.84
CA THR A 50 -4.90 -14.98 23.53
C THR A 50 -4.46 -14.33 24.84
N GLY A 51 -3.25 -14.66 25.31
CA GLY A 51 -2.54 -13.86 26.30
C GLY A 51 -1.66 -12.85 25.58
N GLY A 52 -2.07 -11.58 25.59
CA GLY A 52 -1.20 -10.46 25.26
C GLY A 52 -0.21 -10.27 26.39
N GLY A 53 1.08 -10.36 26.09
CA GLY A 53 2.16 -10.06 27.01
C GLY A 53 3.20 -9.21 26.29
N ALA A 54 3.03 -7.89 26.34
CA ALA A 54 4.12 -6.96 26.09
C ALA A 54 4.89 -6.83 27.41
N CYS A 55 6.10 -7.37 27.47
CA CYS A 55 7.07 -6.96 28.49
C CYS A 55 7.97 -5.90 27.84
N ALA A 56 7.71 -4.64 28.15
CA ALA A 56 8.73 -3.60 28.04
C ALA A 56 9.64 -3.75 29.26
N LEU A 57 10.95 -3.89 29.06
CA LEU A 57 11.94 -3.65 30.11
C LEU A 57 12.46 -2.22 29.92
N PRO A 58 12.45 -1.38 30.97
CA PRO A 58 13.01 -0.04 30.91
C PRO A 58 14.53 -0.10 31.14
N GLY A 59 15.27 0.69 30.35
CA GLY A 59 16.65 1.06 30.64
C GLY A 59 17.68 -0.08 30.53
N ALA A 60 18.09 -0.41 29.31
CA ALA A 60 19.38 -1.06 29.08
C ALA A 60 19.90 -0.63 27.73
N GLU A 61 21.16 -0.18 27.67
CA GLU A 61 21.95 -0.12 26.45
C GLU A 61 21.71 -1.38 25.61
N ALA A 62 21.68 -1.24 24.29
CA ALA A 62 21.29 -2.30 23.36
C ALA A 62 22.22 -3.53 23.45
N ALA A 63 22.01 -4.38 24.45
CA ALA A 63 22.65 -5.66 24.58
C ALA A 63 22.16 -6.54 23.42
N VAL A 64 23.05 -6.80 22.46
CA VAL A 64 22.78 -7.71 21.36
C VAL A 64 22.90 -9.14 21.89
N TRP A 65 21.76 -9.76 22.18
CA TRP A 65 21.71 -11.16 22.59
C TRP A 65 21.82 -12.07 21.37
N VAL A 66 22.92 -12.83 21.27
CA VAL A 66 23.05 -13.91 20.29
C VAL A 66 22.30 -15.13 20.82
N VAL A 67 21.17 -15.45 20.20
CA VAL A 67 20.37 -16.63 20.57
C VAL A 67 20.60 -17.74 19.55
N ARG A 68 21.05 -18.90 20.02
CA ARG A 68 21.12 -20.10 19.19
C ARG A 68 19.71 -20.56 18.84
N LEU A 69 19.44 -20.70 17.54
CA LEU A 69 18.19 -21.23 17.01
C LEU A 69 18.46 -22.53 16.26
N VAL A 70 17.54 -23.49 16.39
CA VAL A 70 17.58 -24.76 15.63
C VAL A 70 16.40 -24.82 14.68
N VAL A 71 16.61 -25.35 13.47
CA VAL A 71 15.53 -25.61 12.52
C VAL A 71 14.69 -26.76 13.05
N VAL A 72 13.40 -26.54 13.22
CA VAL A 72 12.44 -27.55 13.72
C VAL A 72 11.50 -28.06 12.64
N GLY A 73 11.48 -27.42 11.47
CA GLY A 73 10.69 -27.87 10.33
C GLY A 73 10.64 -26.85 9.21
N GLU A 74 9.86 -27.17 8.19
CA GLU A 74 9.60 -26.30 7.05
C GLU A 74 8.09 -26.10 6.86
N ARG A 75 7.71 -24.92 6.36
CA ARG A 75 6.34 -24.56 6.05
C ARG A 75 6.27 -24.00 4.63
N ALA A 76 5.52 -24.68 3.76
CA ALA A 76 5.25 -24.18 2.42
C ALA A 76 4.20 -23.04 2.48
N VAL A 77 4.49 -21.93 1.80
CA VAL A 77 3.58 -20.80 1.61
C VAL A 77 3.44 -20.54 0.11
N VAL A 78 2.21 -20.51 -0.37
CA VAL A 78 1.91 -20.20 -1.77
C VAL A 78 1.71 -18.70 -1.93
N LEU A 79 2.48 -18.11 -2.84
CA LEU A 79 2.44 -16.70 -3.19
C LEU A 79 1.97 -16.52 -4.64
N VAL A 80 1.25 -15.43 -4.89
CA VAL A 80 0.92 -14.94 -6.23
C VAL A 80 2.11 -14.19 -6.78
N ASP A 81 2.46 -14.48 -8.02
CA ASP A 81 3.60 -13.86 -8.68
C ASP A 81 3.21 -13.28 -10.05
N LEU A 82 4.16 -12.61 -10.71
CA LEU A 82 3.95 -12.07 -12.04
C LEU A 82 3.62 -13.17 -13.05
N PRO A 83 2.75 -12.89 -14.03
CA PRO A 83 2.43 -13.87 -15.07
C PRO A 83 3.65 -14.17 -15.94
N THR A 84 3.78 -15.42 -16.35
CA THR A 84 4.79 -15.85 -17.32
C THR A 84 4.07 -16.32 -18.58
N SER A 85 4.43 -15.79 -19.73
CA SER A 85 3.81 -16.12 -21.03
C SER A 85 2.28 -16.00 -20.98
N GLY A 86 1.78 -14.92 -20.39
CA GLY A 86 0.35 -14.63 -20.26
C GLY A 86 -0.41 -15.49 -19.23
N ARG A 87 0.27 -16.39 -18.50
CA ARG A 87 -0.37 -17.29 -17.54
C ARG A 87 -0.07 -16.88 -16.10
N PRO A 88 -1.08 -16.83 -15.20
CA PRO A 88 -0.85 -16.60 -13.78
C PRO A 88 0.11 -17.62 -13.17
N VAL A 89 1.04 -17.16 -12.33
CA VAL A 89 2.05 -18.01 -11.67
C VAL A 89 1.83 -18.06 -10.16
N ARG A 90 2.25 -19.18 -9.56
CA ARG A 90 2.35 -19.36 -8.12
C ARG A 90 3.77 -19.71 -7.74
N LEU A 91 4.31 -18.99 -6.75
CA LEU A 91 5.59 -19.29 -6.14
C LEU A 91 5.33 -20.04 -4.84
N VAL A 92 5.94 -21.20 -4.66
CA VAL A 92 5.89 -21.94 -3.39
C VAL A 92 7.18 -21.66 -2.62
N TRP A 93 7.05 -20.91 -1.54
CA TRP A 93 8.15 -20.60 -0.64
C TRP A 93 8.17 -21.58 0.53
N HIS A 94 9.23 -22.38 0.61
CA HIS A 94 9.48 -23.30 1.72
C HIS A 94 10.20 -22.55 2.84
N LYS A 95 9.44 -22.03 3.80
CA LYS A 95 9.97 -21.28 4.94
C LYS A 95 10.54 -22.23 5.97
N ARG A 96 11.75 -21.97 6.44
CA ARG A 96 12.27 -22.64 7.63
C ARG A 96 11.54 -22.12 8.87
N CYS A 97 11.25 -23.02 9.80
CA CYS A 97 10.74 -22.70 11.13
C CYS A 97 11.85 -22.99 12.13
N TRP A 98 12.16 -22.02 12.99
CA TRP A 98 13.14 -22.17 14.06
C TRP A 98 12.51 -22.13 15.43
N ARG A 99 13.18 -22.76 16.39
CA ARG A 99 12.83 -22.69 17.80
C ARG A 99 14.11 -22.52 18.62
N ARG A 100 14.00 -21.90 19.79
CA ARG A 100 15.07 -21.91 20.79
C ARG A 100 15.21 -23.34 21.35
N PRO A 101 16.45 -23.86 21.50
CA PRO A 101 16.68 -25.22 21.99
C PRO A 101 16.42 -25.39 23.50
N GLN A 102 16.33 -24.29 24.27
CA GLN A 102 16.13 -24.35 25.72
C GLN A 102 14.80 -25.01 26.10
N ARG A 103 14.86 -26.04 26.95
CA ARG A 103 13.67 -26.66 27.54
C ARG A 103 13.00 -25.65 28.49
N GLY A 104 11.66 -25.55 28.45
CA GLY A 104 10.91 -24.58 29.27
C GLY A 104 10.79 -23.16 28.69
N CYS A 105 11.46 -22.85 27.57
CA CYS A 105 11.21 -21.60 26.85
C CYS A 105 9.76 -21.63 26.29
N GLY A 106 8.89 -20.80 26.85
CA GLY A 106 7.51 -20.58 26.38
C GLY A 106 7.42 -19.84 25.04
N ALA A 107 8.54 -19.38 24.48
CA ALA A 107 8.56 -18.73 23.18
C ALA A 107 8.28 -19.74 22.05
N GLY A 108 7.30 -19.42 21.21
CA GLY A 108 6.88 -20.24 20.08
C GLY A 108 7.94 -20.33 18.96
N SER A 109 7.65 -21.14 17.94
CA SER A 109 8.48 -21.22 16.73
C SER A 109 8.37 -19.94 15.89
N VAL A 110 9.51 -19.44 15.41
CA VAL A 110 9.57 -18.29 14.49
C VAL A 110 9.75 -18.82 13.06
N ALA A 111 8.98 -18.30 12.11
CA ALA A 111 9.10 -18.66 10.70
C ALA A 111 10.00 -17.69 9.93
N GLU A 112 10.65 -18.18 8.88
CA GLU A 112 11.47 -17.42 7.96
C GLU A 112 10.76 -16.21 7.37
N GLN A 113 11.49 -15.08 7.43
CA GLN A 113 11.11 -13.81 6.86
C GLN A 113 12.18 -13.39 5.86
N ASN A 114 11.74 -13.06 4.65
CA ASN A 114 12.59 -12.53 3.59
C ASN A 114 11.72 -11.57 2.78
N SER A 115 11.92 -10.27 3.01
CA SER A 115 11.19 -9.19 2.34
C SER A 115 11.55 -9.05 0.85
N GLY A 116 12.64 -9.66 0.39
CA GLY A 116 12.98 -9.78 -1.03
C GLY A 116 12.05 -10.74 -1.78
N ILE A 117 11.58 -11.81 -1.11
CA ILE A 117 10.63 -12.77 -1.69
C ILE A 117 9.19 -12.27 -1.51
N ALA A 118 8.77 -12.08 -0.26
CA ALA A 118 7.47 -11.52 0.07
C ALA A 118 7.49 -10.96 1.51
N PRO A 119 7.14 -9.69 1.72
CA PRO A 119 6.99 -9.13 3.06
C PRO A 119 5.84 -9.82 3.80
N CYS A 120 5.99 -10.07 5.10
CA CYS A 120 4.91 -10.64 5.90
C CYS A 120 3.84 -9.57 6.20
N PRO A 121 2.53 -9.87 6.14
CA PRO A 121 1.87 -11.13 5.78
C PRO A 121 1.38 -11.19 4.32
N GLU A 122 2.07 -10.55 3.39
CA GLU A 122 1.62 -10.46 2.00
C GLU A 122 1.50 -11.83 1.33
N ARG A 123 0.55 -11.90 0.40
CA ARG A 123 0.27 -13.07 -0.44
C ARG A 123 0.80 -12.89 -1.86
N LEU A 124 1.33 -11.71 -2.19
CA LEU A 124 2.04 -11.45 -3.43
C LEU A 124 3.54 -11.55 -3.16
N THR A 125 4.31 -11.94 -4.17
CA THR A 125 5.75 -11.70 -4.15
C THR A 125 6.02 -10.20 -4.13
N THR A 126 7.18 -9.80 -3.60
CA THR A 126 7.61 -8.39 -3.55
C THR A 126 7.54 -7.73 -4.92
N ARG A 127 7.98 -8.44 -5.97
CA ARG A 127 7.92 -7.95 -7.36
C ARG A 127 6.49 -7.80 -7.87
N ALA A 128 5.60 -8.77 -7.58
CA ALA A 128 4.20 -8.68 -7.99
C ALA A 128 3.48 -7.54 -7.27
N GLY A 129 3.76 -7.32 -5.98
CA GLY A 129 3.21 -6.20 -5.22
C GLY A 129 3.64 -4.84 -5.76
N ARG A 130 4.94 -4.66 -6.06
CA ARG A 130 5.45 -3.44 -6.70
C ARG A 130 4.83 -3.20 -8.07
N TRP A 131 4.75 -4.24 -8.89
CA TRP A 131 4.11 -4.15 -10.21
C TRP A 131 2.64 -3.78 -10.10
N ALA A 132 1.87 -4.46 -9.23
CA ALA A 132 0.46 -4.17 -9.01
C ALA A 132 0.22 -2.72 -8.58
N THR A 133 1.07 -2.21 -7.69
CA THR A 133 1.02 -0.82 -7.21
C THR A 133 1.28 0.17 -8.35
N ARG A 134 2.27 -0.11 -9.21
CA ARG A 134 2.55 0.70 -10.40
C ARG A 134 1.39 0.70 -11.40
N GLN A 135 0.74 -0.45 -11.61
CA GLN A 135 -0.42 -0.56 -12.50
C GLN A 135 -1.59 0.27 -11.97
N ALA A 136 -1.92 0.12 -10.68
CA ALA A 136 -2.98 0.90 -10.04
C ALA A 136 -2.67 2.40 -10.06
N GLY A 137 -1.42 2.80 -9.80
CA GLY A 137 -0.98 4.20 -9.85
C GLY A 137 -1.03 4.82 -11.25
N ARG A 138 -1.09 4.01 -12.32
CA ARG A 138 -1.30 4.45 -13.71
C ARG A 138 -2.77 4.42 -14.14
N GLY A 139 -3.69 4.21 -13.20
CA GLY A 139 -5.13 4.22 -13.45
C GLY A 139 -5.74 2.88 -13.83
N ARG A 140 -4.97 1.78 -13.89
CA ARG A 140 -5.55 0.46 -14.15
C ARG A 140 -6.40 0.00 -12.96
N ALA A 141 -7.62 -0.46 -13.23
CA ALA A 141 -8.50 -0.95 -12.18
C ALA A 141 -7.86 -2.13 -11.42
N VAL A 142 -7.97 -2.10 -10.09
CA VAL A 142 -7.43 -3.17 -9.22
C VAL A 142 -8.05 -4.54 -9.56
N GLY A 143 -9.30 -4.55 -10.06
CA GLY A 143 -9.96 -5.75 -10.58
C GLY A 143 -9.20 -6.37 -11.76
N ASP A 144 -8.80 -5.56 -12.73
CA ASP A 144 -8.07 -6.05 -13.92
C ASP A 144 -6.67 -6.54 -13.56
N VAL A 145 -6.02 -5.87 -12.60
CA VAL A 145 -4.74 -6.33 -12.04
C VAL A 145 -4.90 -7.68 -11.36
N ALA A 146 -5.98 -7.87 -10.58
CA ALA A 146 -6.29 -9.14 -9.93
C ALA A 146 -6.57 -10.26 -10.93
N SER A 147 -7.32 -9.97 -12.00
CA SER A 147 -7.57 -10.89 -13.12
C SER A 147 -6.26 -11.30 -13.81
N ALA A 148 -5.37 -10.35 -14.11
CA ALA A 148 -4.07 -10.64 -14.72
C ALA A 148 -3.17 -11.52 -13.83
N LEU A 149 -3.20 -11.32 -12.51
CA LEU A 149 -2.46 -12.14 -11.54
C LEU A 149 -3.19 -13.45 -11.18
N GLY A 150 -4.41 -13.64 -11.68
CA GLY A 150 -5.29 -14.75 -11.37
C GLY A 150 -5.61 -14.88 -9.87
N CYS A 151 -5.75 -13.78 -9.14
CA CYS A 151 -6.01 -13.77 -7.70
C CYS A 151 -7.21 -12.90 -7.31
N GLY A 152 -7.58 -12.90 -6.03
CA GLY A 152 -8.72 -12.12 -5.55
C GLY A 152 -8.39 -10.65 -5.38
N TRP A 153 -9.36 -9.78 -5.69
CA TRP A 153 -9.25 -8.31 -5.58
C TRP A 153 -8.66 -7.84 -4.24
N HIS A 154 -9.12 -8.39 -3.11
CA HIS A 154 -8.61 -8.04 -1.77
C HIS A 154 -7.11 -8.31 -1.60
N THR A 155 -6.58 -9.31 -2.30
CA THR A 155 -5.16 -9.69 -2.25
C THR A 155 -4.31 -8.60 -2.90
N VAL A 156 -4.71 -8.16 -4.08
CA VAL A 156 -4.05 -7.05 -4.79
C VAL A 156 -4.24 -5.75 -4.03
N ASN A 157 -5.48 -5.42 -3.62
CA ASN A 157 -5.77 -4.17 -2.93
C ASN A 157 -4.99 -4.03 -1.60
N ALA A 158 -4.81 -5.12 -0.85
CA ALA A 158 -3.98 -5.09 0.36
C ALA A 158 -2.52 -4.76 0.05
N SER A 159 -1.96 -5.34 -1.02
CA SER A 159 -0.59 -5.06 -1.45
C SER A 159 -0.45 -3.62 -1.96
N VAL A 160 -1.37 -3.16 -2.83
CA VAL A 160 -1.40 -1.79 -3.36
C VAL A 160 -1.49 -0.77 -2.23
N ARG A 161 -2.34 -0.99 -1.21
CA ARG A 161 -2.41 -0.11 -0.05
C ARG A 161 -1.08 -0.07 0.71
N ARG A 162 -0.46 -1.22 0.98
CA ARG A 162 0.79 -1.30 1.74
C ARG A 162 1.94 -0.58 1.01
N TRP A 163 2.16 -0.90 -0.25
CA TRP A 163 3.20 -0.26 -1.07
C TRP A 163 2.88 1.20 -1.37
N GLY A 164 1.61 1.53 -1.63
CA GLY A 164 1.15 2.90 -1.83
C GLY A 164 1.39 3.78 -0.61
N HIS A 165 1.06 3.30 0.60
CA HIS A 165 1.39 4.00 1.84
C HIS A 165 2.90 4.19 1.98
N ALA A 166 3.70 3.14 1.77
CA ALA A 166 5.16 3.27 1.85
C ALA A 166 5.74 4.31 0.86
N LEU A 167 5.17 4.42 -0.35
CA LEU A 167 5.56 5.44 -1.32
C LEU A 167 5.15 6.85 -0.89
N LEU A 168 3.96 7.00 -0.31
CA LEU A 168 3.48 8.28 0.21
C LEU A 168 4.31 8.79 1.38
N GLU A 169 4.70 7.89 2.30
CA GLU A 169 5.58 8.23 3.44
C GLU A 169 7.00 8.60 2.98
N ALA A 170 7.55 7.88 2.00
CA ALA A 170 8.88 8.17 1.47
C ALA A 170 8.93 9.44 0.59
N GLY A 171 7.82 9.78 -0.06
CA GLY A 171 7.74 10.86 -1.05
C GLY A 171 7.49 12.24 -0.46
N THR A 172 8.38 12.74 0.41
CA THR A 172 8.23 14.08 1.02
C THR A 172 8.48 15.22 0.03
N SER A 173 9.31 15.00 -1.00
CA SER A 173 9.61 15.97 -2.06
C SER A 173 8.65 15.92 -3.26
N ARG A 174 7.62 15.06 -3.21
CA ARG A 174 6.70 14.86 -4.35
C ARG A 174 5.85 16.09 -4.67
N VAL A 175 5.67 16.99 -3.71
CA VAL A 175 4.84 18.17 -3.87
C VAL A 175 5.73 19.40 -3.99
N SER A 176 5.60 20.09 -5.12
CA SER A 176 6.26 21.37 -5.38
C SER A 176 5.73 22.49 -4.48
N VAL A 177 6.31 23.68 -4.61
CA VAL A 177 5.75 24.89 -4.00
C VAL A 177 4.36 25.13 -4.59
N VAL A 178 3.34 25.07 -3.74
CA VAL A 178 1.94 25.25 -4.15
C VAL A 178 1.57 26.72 -4.04
N THR A 179 1.21 27.34 -5.15
CA THR A 179 0.80 28.76 -5.19
C THR A 179 -0.72 28.94 -5.28
N ALA A 180 -1.42 27.97 -5.87
CA ALA A 180 -2.86 28.01 -6.06
C ALA A 180 -3.50 26.68 -5.64
N LEU A 181 -4.44 26.71 -4.69
CA LEU A 181 -5.10 25.52 -4.16
C LEU A 181 -6.54 25.43 -4.65
N GLY A 182 -6.98 24.25 -5.06
CA GLY A 182 -8.36 23.92 -5.37
C GLY A 182 -8.91 22.83 -4.47
N LEU A 183 -10.21 22.91 -4.19
CA LEU A 183 -10.98 21.84 -3.56
C LEU A 183 -12.08 21.38 -4.52
N ASP A 184 -12.25 20.07 -4.63
CA ASP A 184 -13.33 19.47 -5.43
C ASP A 184 -13.88 18.24 -4.70
N GLU A 185 -15.19 18.01 -4.76
CA GLU A 185 -15.81 16.84 -4.17
C GLU A 185 -16.36 15.87 -5.18
N THR A 186 -16.09 14.61 -4.88
CA THR A 186 -16.66 13.50 -5.61
C THR A 186 -17.54 12.67 -4.68
N LEU A 187 -18.78 12.40 -5.11
CA LEU A 187 -19.58 11.35 -4.49
C LEU A 187 -18.95 9.99 -4.81
N PHE A 188 -18.10 9.51 -3.90
CA PHE A 188 -17.29 8.32 -4.12
C PHE A 188 -18.13 7.03 -4.17
N VAL A 189 -19.02 6.82 -3.19
CA VAL A 189 -19.84 5.60 -3.13
C VAL A 189 -21.11 5.81 -2.31
N ARG A 190 -22.16 5.06 -2.64
CA ARG A 190 -23.36 4.94 -1.79
C ARG A 190 -23.28 3.63 -1.00
N ARG A 191 -23.33 3.69 0.34
CA ARG A 191 -23.12 2.54 1.23
C ARG A 191 -24.42 2.09 1.91
N GLY A 192 -24.52 0.78 2.16
CA GLY A 192 -25.60 0.17 2.95
C GLY A 192 -26.97 0.17 2.27
N ARG A 193 -27.96 -0.39 2.97
CA ARG A 193 -29.35 -0.53 2.50
C ARG A 193 -29.96 0.81 2.09
N TYR A 194 -29.69 1.86 2.86
CA TYR A 194 -30.24 3.20 2.64
C TYR A 194 -29.38 4.09 1.74
N ARG A 195 -28.39 3.53 1.04
CA ARG A 195 -27.54 4.23 0.06
C ARG A 195 -26.91 5.52 0.60
N ALA A 196 -26.46 5.49 1.86
CA ALA A 196 -25.80 6.62 2.51
C ALA A 196 -24.63 7.13 1.66
N LYS A 197 -24.63 8.43 1.34
CA LYS A 197 -23.64 9.05 0.46
C LYS A 197 -22.30 9.18 1.19
N ALA A 198 -21.27 8.51 0.68
CA ALA A 198 -19.89 8.70 1.12
C ALA A 198 -19.16 9.58 0.10
N TRP A 199 -18.73 10.75 0.55
CA TRP A 199 -18.05 11.76 -0.24
C TRP A 199 -16.54 11.73 0.03
N SER A 200 -15.78 12.19 -0.94
CA SER A 200 -14.36 12.49 -0.82
C SER A 200 -14.09 13.89 -1.38
N THR A 201 -13.27 14.67 -0.68
CA THR A 201 -12.79 15.97 -1.13
C THR A 201 -11.33 15.84 -1.54
N SER A 202 -11.03 16.18 -2.79
CA SER A 202 -9.68 16.26 -3.32
C SER A 202 -9.09 17.64 -3.05
N ILE A 203 -7.82 17.68 -2.65
CA ILE A 203 -7.02 18.90 -2.49
C ILE A 203 -6.00 18.92 -3.61
N VAL A 204 -6.08 19.92 -4.48
CA VAL A 204 -5.33 19.97 -5.74
C VAL A 204 -4.53 21.26 -5.83
N ASP A 205 -3.31 21.20 -6.35
CA ASP A 205 -2.63 22.39 -6.86
C ASP A 205 -3.16 22.67 -8.26
N VAL A 206 -3.99 23.71 -8.39
CA VAL A 206 -4.68 24.01 -9.65
C VAL A 206 -3.75 24.60 -10.70
N ALA A 207 -2.60 25.15 -10.30
CA ALA A 207 -1.62 25.69 -11.24
C ALA A 207 -0.85 24.56 -11.96
N SER A 208 -0.54 23.48 -11.26
CA SER A 208 0.19 22.33 -11.83
C SER A 208 -0.71 21.15 -12.21
N GLY A 209 -1.99 21.17 -11.84
CA GLY A 209 -2.90 20.03 -11.99
C GLY A 209 -2.55 18.85 -11.08
N GLN A 210 -1.78 19.08 -10.00
CA GLN A 210 -1.28 18.02 -9.14
C GLN A 210 -2.23 17.73 -7.98
N LEU A 211 -2.63 16.46 -7.81
CA LEU A 211 -3.35 16.01 -6.62
C LEU A 211 -2.42 15.97 -5.41
N LEU A 212 -2.74 16.76 -4.38
CA LEU A 212 -1.95 16.85 -3.15
C LEU A 212 -2.42 15.83 -2.11
N ASP A 213 -3.74 15.76 -1.91
CA ASP A 213 -4.36 14.89 -0.91
C ASP A 213 -5.84 14.61 -1.20
N ILE A 214 -6.39 13.60 -0.53
CA ILE A 214 -7.83 13.29 -0.54
C ILE A 214 -8.29 13.08 0.91
N VAL A 215 -9.30 13.83 1.33
CA VAL A 215 -9.88 13.74 2.68
C VAL A 215 -11.34 13.28 2.62
N PRO A 216 -11.84 12.58 3.65
CA PRO A 216 -13.24 12.14 3.68
C PRO A 216 -14.20 13.32 3.84
N GLY A 217 -15.41 13.18 3.31
CA GLY A 217 -16.48 14.15 3.50
C GLY A 217 -16.67 15.08 2.30
N ARG A 218 -17.54 16.07 2.49
CA ARG A 218 -17.90 17.09 1.48
C ARG A 218 -17.86 18.51 2.05
N THR A 219 -17.15 18.68 3.16
CA THR A 219 -17.15 19.93 3.90
C THR A 219 -15.73 20.42 4.02
N ALA A 220 -15.57 21.74 4.12
CA ALA A 220 -14.27 22.37 4.23
C ALA A 220 -13.55 22.09 5.55
N LYS A 221 -14.21 21.45 6.54
CA LYS A 221 -13.62 21.17 7.87
C LYS A 221 -12.39 20.28 7.77
N GLU A 222 -12.48 19.20 7.01
CA GLU A 222 -11.40 18.21 6.86
C GLU A 222 -10.22 18.81 6.06
N PRO A 223 -10.43 19.45 4.89
CA PRO A 223 -9.38 20.20 4.20
C PRO A 223 -8.75 21.30 5.05
N ALA A 224 -9.54 22.12 5.74
CA ALA A 224 -9.03 23.21 6.58
C ALA A 224 -8.14 22.68 7.70
N ARG A 225 -8.56 21.61 8.40
CA ARG A 225 -7.71 20.97 9.43
C ARG A 225 -6.40 20.46 8.82
N ARG A 226 -6.46 19.83 7.65
CA ARG A 226 -5.28 19.30 6.94
C ARG A 226 -4.32 20.42 6.55
N LEU A 227 -4.84 21.53 6.04
CA LEU A 227 -4.06 22.71 5.67
C LEU A 227 -3.43 23.36 6.90
N SER A 228 -4.18 23.55 7.98
CA SER A 228 -3.66 24.14 9.23
C SER A 228 -2.54 23.31 9.87
N ALA A 229 -2.53 21.99 9.66
CA ALA A 229 -1.45 21.11 10.10
C ALA A 229 -0.16 21.22 9.26
N GLN A 230 -0.18 21.91 8.11
CA GLN A 230 1.00 22.13 7.28
C GLN A 230 1.91 23.23 7.85
N PRO A 231 3.23 23.15 7.59
CA PRO A 231 4.18 24.20 7.97
C PRO A 231 3.73 25.60 7.52
N ALA A 232 3.97 26.61 8.35
CA ALA A 232 3.56 27.98 8.08
C ALA A 232 4.12 28.51 6.75
N SER A 233 5.39 28.21 6.44
CA SER A 233 6.05 28.58 5.18
C SER A 233 5.29 28.09 3.95
N ARG A 234 4.75 26.87 4.03
CA ARG A 234 3.95 26.28 2.95
C ARG A 234 2.60 26.96 2.79
N ARG A 235 1.93 27.28 3.90
CA ARG A 235 0.64 27.99 3.88
C ARG A 235 0.78 29.41 3.33
N GLN A 236 1.83 30.11 3.72
CA GLN A 236 2.12 31.48 3.25
C GLN A 236 2.43 31.53 1.75
N GLY A 237 2.96 30.46 1.17
CA GLY A 237 3.17 30.34 -0.27
C GLY A 237 1.88 30.26 -1.10
N ILE A 238 0.77 29.85 -0.49
CA ILE A 238 -0.53 29.74 -1.17
C ILE A 238 -1.14 31.13 -1.28
N ARG A 239 -1.25 31.64 -2.51
CA ARG A 239 -1.79 32.98 -2.83
C ARG A 239 -3.22 32.93 -3.33
N TRP A 240 -3.62 31.80 -3.91
CA TRP A 240 -4.92 31.65 -4.55
C TRP A 240 -5.66 30.44 -4.01
N ALA A 241 -6.97 30.60 -3.79
CA ALA A 241 -7.88 29.53 -3.44
C ALA A 241 -8.99 29.48 -4.49
N ALA A 242 -8.99 28.45 -5.33
CA ALA A 242 -10.02 28.17 -6.31
C ALA A 242 -11.12 27.30 -5.66
N LEU A 243 -12.35 27.78 -5.69
CA LEU A 243 -13.51 27.06 -5.13
C LEU A 243 -14.72 27.18 -6.06
N ASP A 244 -15.59 26.18 -5.97
CA ASP A 244 -16.96 26.30 -6.46
C ASP A 244 -17.75 27.29 -5.58
N LEU A 245 -18.94 27.71 -6.02
CA LEU A 245 -19.79 28.69 -5.32
C LEU A 245 -20.31 28.20 -3.94
N SER A 246 -19.79 27.12 -3.35
CA SER A 246 -20.27 26.63 -2.07
C SER A 246 -19.79 27.50 -0.89
N GLY A 247 -20.77 28.01 -0.13
CA GLY A 247 -20.54 28.75 1.11
C GLY A 247 -19.64 28.04 2.13
N PRO A 248 -19.74 26.70 2.32
CA PRO A 248 -18.85 25.97 3.21
C PRO A 248 -17.36 26.06 2.85
N TYR A 249 -16.97 26.03 1.56
CA TYR A 249 -15.57 26.18 1.18
C TYR A 249 -15.05 27.59 1.35
N ARG A 250 -15.86 28.58 1.00
CA ARG A 250 -15.53 29.99 1.25
C ARG A 250 -15.14 30.22 2.71
N ALA A 251 -15.93 29.68 3.64
CA ALA A 251 -15.66 29.77 5.08
C ALA A 251 -14.38 29.02 5.49
N GLY A 252 -14.21 27.77 5.04
CA GLY A 252 -13.04 26.97 5.40
C GLY A 252 -11.71 27.55 4.91
N PHE A 253 -11.70 28.12 3.69
CA PHE A 253 -10.54 28.84 3.18
C PHE A 253 -10.26 30.13 3.96
N GLY A 254 -11.31 30.90 4.30
CA GLY A 254 -11.15 32.10 5.13
C GLY A 254 -10.50 31.81 6.48
N THR A 255 -10.80 30.65 7.08
CA THR A 255 -10.15 30.23 8.34
C THR A 255 -8.72 29.73 8.14
N ALA A 256 -8.47 28.90 7.12
CA ALA A 256 -7.18 28.23 6.96
C ALA A 256 -6.12 29.08 6.26
N LEU A 257 -6.54 29.98 5.34
CA LEU A 257 -5.70 30.78 4.46
C LEU A 257 -6.30 32.19 4.30
N PRO A 258 -6.33 33.01 5.37
CA PRO A 258 -6.97 34.33 5.36
C PRO A 258 -6.33 35.32 4.39
N HIS A 259 -5.05 35.11 4.03
CA HIS A 259 -4.30 35.93 3.09
C HIS A 259 -4.48 35.53 1.62
N ALA A 260 -5.05 34.34 1.35
CA ALA A 260 -5.20 33.86 -0.02
C ALA A 260 -6.42 34.50 -0.69
N ARG A 261 -6.24 34.98 -1.92
CA ARG A 261 -7.33 35.51 -2.73
C ARG A 261 -8.20 34.36 -3.23
N GLN A 262 -9.48 34.42 -2.90
CA GLN A 262 -10.47 33.47 -3.36
C GLN A 262 -10.90 33.80 -4.79
N VAL A 263 -10.83 32.81 -5.67
CA VAL A 263 -11.23 32.92 -7.07
C VAL A 263 -12.33 31.91 -7.34
N LEU A 264 -13.40 32.39 -7.95
CA LEU A 264 -14.50 31.54 -8.40
C LEU A 264 -14.16 31.04 -9.80
N TYR A 265 -14.44 29.77 -10.07
CA TYR A 265 -14.47 29.31 -11.46
C TYR A 265 -15.62 30.00 -12.18
N GLU A 266 -15.32 30.98 -13.02
CA GLU A 266 -16.22 31.32 -14.11
C GLU A 266 -16.05 30.19 -15.13
N ALA A 267 -17.09 29.36 -15.28
CA ALA A 267 -17.09 28.41 -16.39
C ALA A 267 -16.94 29.24 -17.67
N PRO A 268 -15.99 28.93 -18.58
CA PRO A 268 -15.96 29.62 -19.86
C PRO A 268 -17.35 29.45 -20.48
N ALA A 269 -18.01 30.56 -20.77
CA ALA A 269 -19.22 30.54 -21.58
C ALA A 269 -18.89 29.68 -22.79
N ALA A 270 -19.64 28.59 -22.97
CA ALA A 270 -19.42 27.67 -24.08
C ALA A 270 -19.24 28.51 -25.34
N MET A 271 -18.08 28.40 -25.99
CA MET A 271 -17.93 28.91 -27.35
C MET A 271 -18.93 28.10 -28.19
N ALA A 272 -20.06 28.75 -28.47
CA ALA A 272 -21.12 28.27 -29.34
C ALA A 272 -20.58 28.08 -30.77
#